data_AF-A0A439CQL4-F1
#
_entry.id   AF-A0A439CQL4-F1
#
_cell.length_a   1.000
_cell.length_b   1.000
_cell.length_c   1.000
_cell.angle_alpha   90.00
_cell.angle_beta   90.00
_cell.angle_gamma   90.00
#
_symmetry.space_group_name_H-M   'P 1'
#
loop_
_entity.id
_entity.type
_entity.pdbx_description
1 polymer ?
#
loop_
_entity_poly.entity_id
_entity_poly.type
_entity_poly.pdbx_seq_one_letter_code
_entity_poly.pdbx_strand_id
1 'polypeptide(L)'
;MTSQGASEGPNRKTKSITNFFTTTKSLVPLAGSASFKPSAPIPASSSIIQPSSGPISKRKASTSAPSSPTTLRPPPKRLALTRTLPIRGVHSLLTRWPTDSPLYSLGIGAKSNSSLGSASDRSASVSSQSADSLASGRSMSRARRDARDAKRVLRTIKQVKEGEYKVKKGIPGGKYLIHRQLHPSGYKYLREVELKKPENSELSDYFYGDEIRYDYTRRPYKGDRQLVIHMPSGFHEIMAGKFSDMIVRWLGNIANGSLCRVDHTKELTMEIAGEISSSLAKRVKPSEPRDDRLEPDLSFRHENCRVADMVVEVAWSQSKLQLPDRARRYIEGTKGAIRTVIGLSMNDIYRGGRRATFSFWRGEQDGDQWKRTTVADNMEFIDGNGQAVDECVLSLSLRDFICSEEATEFGDFEDVPLNITSKTLYEFYVQAFKAQIADEATEKIEEVQQKANSASEKILAIDNFIRERGTRGVSNRILMERKQLADVRANMAGLKDESTKIASLIEDIEATMDKVGDRVGVMRKVEKDRVAAARKVAEVETELARLTAEEGNWVERSIRSRSQRLLGPRRQGGLISGHPGVRRGATRVSWGNTTTIDLHVGTAASRHQSFLWLHLIQA
;
A
#
# COMPACT_ATOMS: atom_id res chain seq x y z
N MET A 1 17.45 40.07 -39.42
CA MET A 1 16.26 39.31 -39.83
C MET A 1 15.95 38.31 -38.72
N THR A 2 14.78 38.50 -38.08
CA THR A 2 13.94 37.54 -37.33
C THR A 2 14.62 36.61 -36.32
N SER A 3 14.57 36.83 -34.99
CA SER A 3 13.44 36.89 -34.03
C SER A 3 12.85 35.52 -33.62
N GLN A 4 12.82 35.31 -32.29
CA GLN A 4 11.88 34.56 -31.43
C GLN A 4 12.68 33.66 -30.46
N GLY A 5 12.59 33.78 -29.14
CA GLY A 5 11.52 34.32 -28.30
C GLY A 5 11.17 33.22 -27.29
N ALA A 6 11.95 33.11 -26.22
CA ALA A 6 11.81 32.09 -25.20
C ALA A 6 10.60 32.39 -24.30
N SER A 7 9.67 31.44 -24.17
CA SER A 7 8.61 31.44 -23.17
C SER A 7 8.94 30.44 -22.06
N GLU A 8 9.13 30.96 -20.85
CA GLU A 8 9.23 30.17 -19.62
C GLU A 8 7.88 29.51 -19.30
N GLY A 9 7.88 28.19 -19.14
CA GLY A 9 6.75 27.40 -18.64
C GLY A 9 6.96 27.00 -17.18
N PRO A 10 5.89 26.79 -16.39
CA PRO A 10 5.98 26.63 -14.95
C PRO A 10 6.53 25.27 -14.55
N ASN A 11 7.50 25.32 -13.64
CA ASN A 11 8.24 24.21 -13.05
C ASN A 11 7.30 23.32 -12.19
N ARG A 12 6.84 22.21 -12.76
CA ARG A 12 6.03 21.21 -12.05
C ARG A 12 6.98 20.24 -11.33
N LYS A 13 7.15 20.44 -10.02
CA LYS A 13 7.97 19.58 -9.14
C LYS A 13 7.42 18.15 -9.14
N THR A 14 8.07 17.25 -9.86
CA THR A 14 7.98 15.80 -9.66
C THR A 14 8.74 15.46 -8.38
N LYS A 15 8.03 15.04 -7.32
CA LYS A 15 8.66 14.43 -6.15
C LYS A 15 9.03 13.00 -6.50
N SER A 16 10.26 12.79 -6.97
CA SER A 16 10.89 11.48 -7.00
C SER A 16 11.19 11.07 -5.56
N ILE A 17 10.51 10.03 -5.06
CA ILE A 17 10.87 9.36 -3.82
C ILE A 17 11.94 8.32 -4.20
N THR A 18 13.19 8.72 -4.16
CA THR A 18 14.33 7.80 -4.20
C THR A 18 15.47 8.41 -3.41
N ASN A 19 16.07 7.57 -2.56
CA ASN A 19 17.27 7.77 -1.74
C ASN A 19 17.04 8.30 -0.31
N PHE A 20 16.80 7.36 0.61
CA PHE A 20 17.17 7.50 2.02
C PHE A 20 17.92 6.24 2.44
N PHE A 21 19.26 6.22 2.25
CA PHE A 21 20.16 5.32 2.97
C PHE A 21 21.58 5.91 3.03
N THR A 22 22.19 5.79 4.22
CA THR A 22 23.56 6.16 4.66
C THR A 22 23.79 7.68 4.89
N THR A 23 24.22 8.15 6.07
CA THR A 23 25.43 7.78 6.81
C THR A 23 25.31 8.23 8.28
N THR A 24 25.34 7.33 9.26
CA THR A 24 25.64 7.68 10.66
C THR A 24 27.13 7.51 10.89
N LYS A 25 27.85 8.63 11.06
CA LYS A 25 29.24 8.64 11.50
C LYS A 25 29.34 8.15 12.94
N SER A 26 30.25 7.21 13.14
CA SER A 26 30.80 6.78 14.43
C SER A 26 31.27 7.97 15.26
N LEU A 27 30.78 8.08 16.49
CA LEU A 27 31.37 8.89 17.55
C LEU A 27 31.87 7.97 18.65
N VAL A 28 33.17 8.05 18.89
CA VAL A 28 33.93 7.45 19.98
C VAL A 28 33.37 7.95 21.33
N PRO A 29 33.16 7.10 22.35
CA PRO A 29 32.86 7.59 23.69
C PRO A 29 34.15 7.90 24.46
N LEU A 30 34.23 9.14 24.95
CA LEU A 30 35.17 9.55 26.00
C LEU A 30 34.80 8.88 27.32
N ALA A 31 35.83 8.37 28.00
CA ALA A 31 35.76 7.81 29.33
C ALA A 31 35.31 8.86 30.37
N GLY A 32 34.35 8.47 31.20
CA GLY A 32 33.93 9.20 32.39
C GLY A 32 33.55 8.20 33.48
N SER A 33 34.49 8.00 34.40
CA SER A 33 34.37 7.12 35.56
C SER A 33 33.43 7.70 36.62
N ALA A 34 32.40 6.95 36.99
CA ALA A 34 31.65 7.16 38.23
C ALA A 34 31.45 5.84 38.96
N SER A 35 32.10 5.76 40.11
CA SER A 35 32.09 4.68 41.10
C SER A 35 30.67 4.41 41.62
N PHE A 36 30.20 3.17 41.47
CA PHE A 36 29.05 2.65 42.19
C PHE A 36 29.48 1.44 43.03
N LYS A 37 29.22 1.52 44.34
CA LYS A 37 29.46 0.47 45.33
C LYS A 37 28.53 -0.73 45.09
N PRO A 38 28.99 -1.98 45.25
CA PRO A 38 28.12 -3.15 45.19
C PRO A 38 27.43 -3.39 46.54
N SER A 39 26.10 -3.54 46.50
CA SER A 39 25.28 -4.11 47.56
C SER A 39 25.35 -5.65 47.55
N ALA A 40 25.22 -6.20 48.76
CA ALA A 40 25.45 -7.58 49.15
C ALA A 40 24.53 -8.63 48.49
N PRO A 41 24.93 -9.92 48.47
CA PRO A 41 24.15 -11.01 47.88
C PRO A 41 23.07 -11.56 48.84
N ILE A 42 21.90 -11.89 48.29
CA ILE A 42 20.83 -12.65 48.94
C ILE A 42 20.80 -14.06 48.34
N PRO A 43 20.53 -15.12 49.13
CA PRO A 43 21.04 -16.46 48.88
C PRO A 43 20.20 -17.31 47.92
N ALA A 44 20.88 -18.30 47.35
CA ALA A 44 20.32 -19.34 46.51
C ALA A 44 19.39 -20.27 47.29
N SER A 45 18.15 -20.41 46.80
CA SER A 45 17.24 -21.49 47.16
C SER A 45 17.50 -22.67 46.25
N SER A 46 18.01 -23.75 46.84
CA SER A 46 18.25 -25.05 46.23
C SER A 46 16.97 -25.88 46.27
N SER A 47 16.51 -26.34 45.10
CA SER A 47 15.53 -27.44 45.01
C SER A 47 16.17 -28.60 44.25
N ILE A 48 16.48 -29.62 45.04
CA ILE A 48 16.99 -30.93 44.70
C ILE A 48 15.91 -31.71 43.94
N ILE A 49 16.22 -32.22 42.74
CA ILE A 49 15.49 -33.35 42.14
C ILE A 49 16.54 -34.39 41.73
N GLN A 50 16.52 -35.53 42.41
CA GLN A 50 17.30 -36.72 42.05
C GLN A 50 16.67 -37.44 40.82
N PRO A 51 17.49 -38.09 39.98
CA PRO A 51 17.01 -38.89 38.87
C PRO A 51 16.73 -40.35 39.28
N SER A 52 15.61 -40.89 38.83
CA SER A 52 15.25 -42.31 38.95
C SER A 52 16.00 -43.15 37.91
N SER A 53 16.59 -44.23 38.40
CA SER A 53 17.40 -45.22 37.69
C SER A 53 16.59 -46.33 37.00
N GLY A 54 17.00 -46.68 35.77
CA GLY A 54 17.03 -48.06 35.23
C GLY A 54 16.03 -48.42 34.10
N PRO A 55 16.23 -49.53 33.36
CA PRO A 55 17.36 -50.45 33.36
C PRO A 55 18.05 -50.68 32.00
N ILE A 56 19.28 -51.17 32.15
CA ILE A 56 20.25 -51.70 31.21
C ILE A 56 19.67 -52.80 30.30
N SER A 57 19.90 -52.71 28.98
CA SER A 57 19.83 -53.85 28.07
C SER A 57 21.17 -54.04 27.35
N LYS A 58 21.76 -55.21 27.60
CA LYS A 58 23.02 -55.71 27.05
C LYS A 58 22.81 -56.16 25.60
N ARG A 59 23.69 -55.78 24.66
CA ARG A 59 23.96 -56.62 23.48
C ARG A 59 25.35 -56.40 22.88
N LYS A 60 26.16 -57.45 23.09
CA LYS A 60 27.20 -58.08 22.25
C LYS A 60 28.02 -57.23 21.27
N ALA A 61 29.32 -57.21 21.54
CA ALA A 61 30.39 -56.98 20.60
C ALA A 61 30.49 -58.09 19.53
N SER A 62 30.81 -57.72 18.30
CA SER A 62 31.41 -58.60 17.29
C SER A 62 32.50 -57.83 16.53
N THR A 63 33.73 -58.19 16.85
CA THR A 63 34.97 -57.93 16.12
C THR A 63 34.99 -58.62 14.76
N SER A 64 35.29 -57.89 13.68
CA SER A 64 36.06 -58.40 12.53
C SER A 64 36.45 -57.27 11.57
N ALA A 65 37.75 -56.96 11.53
CA ALA A 65 38.49 -56.46 10.37
C ALA A 65 39.38 -57.65 9.91
N PRO A 66 39.91 -57.75 8.65
CA PRO A 66 40.71 -56.69 8.02
C PRO A 66 40.69 -56.60 6.46
N SER A 67 41.49 -55.63 5.97
CA SER A 67 42.24 -55.54 4.70
C SER A 67 41.62 -54.93 3.42
N SER A 68 42.03 -53.66 3.17
CA SER A 68 42.75 -53.10 1.99
C SER A 68 42.15 -53.18 0.55
N PRO A 69 42.58 -52.35 -0.43
CA PRO A 69 43.67 -51.35 -0.43
C PRO A 69 43.32 -49.93 -0.92
N THR A 70 44.20 -49.02 -0.49
CA THR A 70 44.33 -47.60 -0.82
C THR A 70 44.77 -47.39 -2.27
N THR A 71 43.97 -46.66 -3.07
CA THR A 71 44.39 -46.13 -4.37
C THR A 71 44.74 -44.65 -4.21
N LEU A 72 46.04 -44.35 -4.27
CA LEU A 72 46.61 -43.01 -4.32
C LEU A 72 46.15 -42.29 -5.59
N ARG A 73 45.39 -41.19 -5.43
CA ARG A 73 45.04 -40.26 -6.49
C ARG A 73 46.01 -39.08 -6.43
N PRO A 74 46.63 -38.65 -7.54
CA PRO A 74 47.55 -37.52 -7.53
C PRO A 74 46.82 -36.19 -7.30
N PRO A 75 47.47 -35.20 -6.66
CA PRO A 75 46.85 -33.90 -6.38
C PRO A 75 46.67 -33.06 -7.67
N PRO A 76 45.59 -32.27 -7.79
CA PRO A 76 45.44 -31.35 -8.90
C PRO A 76 46.44 -30.20 -8.78
N LYS A 77 47.01 -29.83 -9.94
CA LYS A 77 47.97 -28.74 -10.10
C LYS A 77 47.32 -27.41 -9.70
N ARG A 78 47.84 -26.77 -8.64
CA ARG A 78 47.61 -25.36 -8.32
C ARG A 78 48.12 -24.49 -9.48
N LEU A 79 47.23 -23.86 -10.22
CA LEU A 79 47.55 -22.70 -11.05
C LEU A 79 47.57 -21.48 -10.12
N ALA A 80 48.77 -20.98 -9.82
CA ALA A 80 48.95 -19.69 -9.19
C ALA A 80 48.60 -18.60 -10.23
N LEU A 81 47.40 -18.03 -10.14
CA LEU A 81 47.07 -16.77 -10.78
C LEU A 81 47.22 -15.66 -9.74
N THR A 82 48.40 -15.04 -9.69
CA THR A 82 48.56 -13.71 -9.13
C THR A 82 47.75 -12.74 -9.97
N ARG A 83 46.61 -12.28 -9.46
CA ARG A 83 45.86 -11.16 -10.03
C ARG A 83 45.89 -9.99 -9.06
N THR A 84 46.79 -9.06 -9.37
CA THR A 84 46.76 -7.67 -8.91
C THR A 84 45.49 -7.01 -9.42
N LEU A 85 44.66 -6.50 -8.51
CA LEU A 85 43.50 -5.67 -8.82
C LEU A 85 43.95 -4.23 -9.12
N PRO A 86 43.47 -3.61 -10.21
CA PRO A 86 43.34 -2.17 -10.27
C PRO A 86 41.87 -1.76 -10.08
N ILE A 87 41.70 -0.82 -9.16
CA ILE A 87 40.50 -0.02 -8.95
C ILE A 87 40.24 0.85 -10.20
N ARG A 88 39.07 0.68 -10.84
CA ARG A 88 38.34 1.67 -11.68
C ARG A 88 37.05 0.99 -12.16
N GLY A 89 35.85 1.54 -11.95
CA GLY A 89 35.37 2.79 -12.55
C GLY A 89 34.27 2.40 -13.54
N VAL A 90 33.02 2.35 -13.07
CA VAL A 90 31.88 1.82 -13.81
C VAL A 90 31.43 2.83 -14.87
N HIS A 91 31.65 2.52 -16.16
CA HIS A 91 30.96 3.14 -17.28
C HIS A 91 30.00 2.12 -17.91
N SER A 92 28.76 2.56 -18.14
CA SER A 92 27.69 1.78 -18.77
C SER A 92 28.05 1.39 -20.20
N LEU A 93 27.90 0.10 -20.53
CA LEU A 93 27.86 -0.36 -21.90
C LEU A 93 26.61 -1.23 -22.11
N LEU A 94 25.72 -0.70 -22.96
CA LEU A 94 24.63 -1.39 -23.61
C LEU A 94 25.17 -2.55 -24.45
N THR A 95 24.80 -3.78 -24.11
CA THR A 95 25.00 -4.95 -24.99
C THR A 95 23.70 -5.31 -25.69
N ARG A 96 23.75 -5.16 -27.01
CA ARG A 96 22.77 -5.55 -28.02
C ARG A 96 22.78 -7.07 -28.13
N TRP A 97 21.62 -7.72 -27.98
CA TRP A 97 21.45 -9.16 -28.14
C TRP A 97 21.34 -9.53 -29.63
N PRO A 98 22.01 -10.58 -30.12
CA PRO A 98 21.76 -11.11 -31.45
C PRO A 98 20.60 -12.12 -31.41
N THR A 99 19.58 -11.83 -32.21
CA THR A 99 18.62 -12.82 -32.72
C THR A 99 19.32 -13.64 -33.80
N ASP A 100 19.38 -14.96 -33.65
CA ASP A 100 19.11 -15.94 -34.71
C ASP A 100 19.45 -17.35 -34.23
N SER A 101 18.46 -18.24 -34.26
CA SER A 101 18.67 -19.68 -34.42
C SER A 101 17.41 -20.33 -35.00
N PRO A 102 17.56 -21.37 -35.85
CA PRO A 102 16.55 -21.75 -36.83
C PRO A 102 15.57 -22.82 -36.32
N LEU A 103 14.43 -22.86 -37.00
CA LEU A 103 13.31 -23.77 -36.82
C LEU A 103 13.71 -25.25 -36.99
N TYR A 104 13.51 -26.06 -35.96
CA TYR A 104 13.41 -27.52 -36.08
C TYR A 104 11.96 -27.92 -36.33
N SER A 105 11.70 -28.51 -37.49
CA SER A 105 10.45 -29.19 -37.84
C SER A 105 10.46 -30.62 -37.29
N LEU A 106 9.56 -30.92 -36.36
CA LEU A 106 9.27 -32.28 -35.90
C LEU A 106 8.27 -32.94 -36.85
N GLY A 107 8.74 -33.97 -37.57
CA GLY A 107 7.91 -34.84 -38.40
C GLY A 107 7.04 -35.77 -37.56
N ILE A 108 5.78 -35.91 -37.96
CA ILE A 108 4.83 -36.86 -37.38
C ILE A 108 4.78 -38.11 -38.28
N GLY A 109 5.15 -39.26 -37.71
CA GLY A 109 4.72 -40.59 -38.10
C GLY A 109 4.66 -41.47 -36.84
N ALA A 110 3.98 -42.60 -36.75
CA ALA A 110 2.97 -43.26 -37.55
C ALA A 110 2.32 -44.34 -36.66
N LYS A 111 1.02 -44.56 -36.86
CA LYS A 111 0.24 -45.81 -36.79
C LYS A 111 0.44 -46.81 -35.64
N SER A 112 -0.65 -47.13 -34.95
CA SER A 112 -0.98 -48.52 -34.59
C SER A 112 -2.51 -48.73 -34.55
N ASN A 113 -2.91 -49.93 -34.97
CA ASN A 113 -4.27 -50.36 -35.33
C ASN A 113 -4.99 -51.07 -34.17
N SER A 114 -6.32 -50.92 -34.13
CA SER A 114 -7.32 -51.96 -33.76
C SER A 114 -8.72 -51.42 -34.12
N SER A 115 -9.47 -51.96 -35.09
CA SER A 115 -10.26 -53.21 -35.06
C SER A 115 -11.21 -53.25 -33.84
N LEU A 116 -12.54 -53.45 -33.89
CA LEU A 116 -13.56 -53.84 -34.86
C LEU A 116 -14.92 -53.49 -34.20
N GLY A 117 -15.98 -53.19 -34.95
CA GLY A 117 -17.33 -53.05 -34.36
C GLY A 117 -18.36 -52.36 -35.24
N SER A 118 -18.91 -53.11 -36.19
CA SER A 118 -19.98 -52.74 -37.11
C SER A 118 -21.31 -52.36 -36.42
N ALA A 119 -22.03 -51.37 -36.96
CA ALA A 119 -23.44 -51.51 -37.34
C ALA A 119 -24.04 -50.20 -37.91
N SER A 120 -24.84 -50.38 -38.97
CA SER A 120 -26.05 -49.63 -39.32
C SER A 120 -25.92 -48.29 -40.06
N ASP A 121 -26.02 -48.42 -41.38
CA ASP A 121 -26.76 -47.58 -42.32
C ASP A 121 -27.80 -46.62 -41.73
N ARG A 122 -27.66 -45.33 -42.09
CA ARG A 122 -28.75 -44.50 -42.62
C ARG A 122 -28.18 -43.26 -43.30
N SER A 123 -28.17 -43.33 -44.62
CA SER A 123 -27.81 -42.28 -45.56
C SER A 123 -28.73 -41.07 -45.43
N ALA A 124 -28.22 -39.98 -44.90
CA ALA A 124 -28.73 -38.63 -45.12
C ALA A 124 -27.54 -37.74 -45.48
N SER A 125 -27.33 -37.58 -46.79
CA SER A 125 -26.37 -36.66 -47.39
C SER A 125 -26.83 -35.21 -47.17
N VAL A 126 -26.63 -34.72 -45.96
CA VAL A 126 -26.70 -33.28 -45.65
C VAL A 126 -25.37 -32.66 -46.04
N SER A 127 -25.42 -31.82 -47.07
CA SER A 127 -24.30 -31.02 -47.60
C SER A 127 -23.42 -30.44 -46.48
N SER A 128 -22.18 -30.93 -46.41
CA SER A 128 -21.15 -30.56 -45.44
C SER A 128 -20.48 -29.20 -45.73
N GLN A 129 -21.03 -28.40 -46.65
CA GLN A 129 -20.42 -27.12 -47.07
C GLN A 129 -20.75 -25.91 -46.17
N SER A 130 -21.58 -26.05 -45.12
CA SER A 130 -21.93 -24.93 -44.23
C SER A 130 -21.21 -24.88 -42.88
N ALA A 131 -20.49 -25.94 -42.49
CA ALA A 131 -19.81 -25.99 -41.19
C ALA A 131 -18.49 -25.17 -41.16
N ASP A 132 -17.78 -25.07 -42.29
CA ASP A 132 -16.51 -24.34 -42.37
C ASP A 132 -16.66 -22.81 -42.29
N SER A 133 -17.83 -22.29 -42.66
CA SER A 133 -18.14 -20.84 -42.56
C SER A 133 -18.41 -20.37 -41.11
N LEU A 134 -18.74 -21.27 -40.18
CA LEU A 134 -18.98 -20.90 -38.77
C LEU A 134 -17.70 -20.87 -37.93
N ALA A 135 -16.63 -21.55 -38.37
CA ALA A 135 -15.34 -21.57 -37.69
C ALA A 135 -14.57 -20.24 -37.86
N SER A 136 -14.64 -19.60 -39.03
CA SER A 136 -13.95 -18.34 -39.33
C SER A 136 -14.49 -17.15 -38.51
N GLY A 137 -15.82 -17.09 -38.30
CA GLY A 137 -16.47 -16.04 -37.52
C GLY A 137 -16.06 -16.02 -36.04
N ARG A 138 -15.80 -17.20 -35.45
CA ARG A 138 -15.36 -17.31 -34.05
C ARG A 138 -13.95 -16.74 -33.84
N SER A 139 -13.03 -16.93 -34.79
CA SER A 139 -11.66 -16.42 -34.71
C SER A 139 -11.60 -14.89 -34.68
N MET A 140 -12.31 -14.24 -35.61
CA MET A 140 -12.38 -12.77 -35.67
C MET A 140 -13.03 -12.16 -34.42
N SER A 141 -14.05 -12.83 -33.86
CA SER A 141 -14.68 -12.38 -32.61
C SER A 141 -13.70 -12.40 -31.42
N ARG A 142 -12.81 -13.40 -31.38
CA ARG A 142 -11.80 -13.55 -30.33
C ARG A 142 -10.70 -12.51 -30.45
N ALA A 143 -10.14 -12.31 -31.64
CA ALA A 143 -9.12 -11.28 -31.87
C ALA A 143 -9.62 -9.87 -31.51
N ARG A 144 -10.87 -9.54 -31.88
CA ARG A 144 -11.51 -8.27 -31.48
C ARG A 144 -11.71 -8.15 -29.98
N ARG A 145 -12.02 -9.24 -29.28
CA ARG A 145 -12.14 -9.28 -27.82
C ARG A 145 -10.78 -9.08 -27.15
N ASP A 146 -9.76 -9.80 -27.59
CA ASP A 146 -8.40 -9.72 -27.06
C ASP A 146 -7.81 -8.31 -27.24
N ALA A 147 -8.00 -7.69 -28.41
CA ALA A 147 -7.60 -6.30 -28.65
C ALA A 147 -8.35 -5.31 -27.75
N ARG A 148 -9.65 -5.53 -27.51
CA ARG A 148 -10.46 -4.71 -26.60
C ARG A 148 -9.99 -4.83 -25.15
N ASP A 149 -9.68 -6.04 -24.70
CA ASP A 149 -9.20 -6.31 -23.34
C ASP A 149 -7.79 -5.74 -23.15
N ALA A 150 -6.89 -5.89 -24.12
CA ALA A 150 -5.57 -5.25 -24.12
C ALA A 150 -5.67 -3.72 -23.99
N LYS A 151 -6.50 -3.07 -24.80
CA LYS A 151 -6.75 -1.61 -24.70
C LYS A 151 -7.33 -1.20 -23.34
N ARG A 152 -8.17 -2.04 -22.73
CA ARG A 152 -8.69 -1.80 -21.38
C ARG A 152 -7.58 -1.87 -20.32
N VAL A 153 -6.66 -2.82 -20.45
CA VAL A 153 -5.49 -2.93 -19.57
C VAL A 153 -4.56 -1.74 -19.76
N LEU A 154 -4.27 -1.34 -21.00
CA LEU A 154 -3.45 -0.15 -21.28
C LEU A 154 -4.03 1.12 -20.63
N ARG A 155 -5.34 1.35 -20.74
CA ARG A 155 -6.01 2.47 -20.05
C ARG A 155 -5.88 2.38 -18.53
N THR A 156 -5.91 1.18 -17.97
CA THR A 156 -5.72 0.98 -16.53
C THR A 156 -4.30 1.34 -16.12
N ILE A 157 -3.29 0.87 -16.87
CA ILE A 157 -1.87 1.20 -16.62
C ILE A 157 -1.66 2.72 -16.68
N LYS A 158 -2.25 3.38 -17.69
CA LYS A 158 -2.21 4.84 -17.83
C LYS A 158 -2.80 5.55 -16.60
N GLN A 159 -4.00 5.17 -16.19
CA GLN A 159 -4.65 5.72 -14.99
C GLN A 159 -3.83 5.50 -13.71
N VAL A 160 -3.14 4.35 -13.59
CA VAL A 160 -2.26 4.07 -12.45
C VAL A 160 -1.03 4.99 -12.48
N LYS A 161 -0.36 5.11 -13.63
CA LYS A 161 0.79 6.01 -13.81
C LYS A 161 0.45 7.47 -13.49
N GLU A 162 -0.74 7.92 -13.90
CA GLU A 162 -1.20 9.31 -13.70
C GLU A 162 -1.74 9.56 -12.28
N GLY A 163 -1.86 8.53 -11.43
CA GLY A 163 -2.50 8.64 -10.12
C GLY A 163 -4.01 8.88 -10.20
N GLU A 164 -4.62 8.71 -11.37
CA GLU A 164 -6.05 8.93 -11.62
C GLU A 164 -6.91 7.68 -11.39
N TYR A 165 -6.30 6.52 -11.11
CA TYR A 165 -7.03 5.28 -10.91
C TYR A 165 -7.89 5.34 -9.64
N LYS A 166 -9.17 5.63 -9.82
CA LYS A 166 -10.15 5.61 -8.73
C LYS A 166 -10.50 4.17 -8.37
N VAL A 167 -10.05 3.78 -7.19
CA VAL A 167 -10.40 2.51 -6.57
C VAL A 167 -11.91 2.42 -6.42
N LYS A 168 -12.50 1.31 -6.89
CA LYS A 168 -13.93 1.05 -6.68
C LYS A 168 -14.18 0.78 -5.20
N LYS A 169 -14.92 1.68 -4.53
CA LYS A 169 -15.36 1.51 -3.15
C LYS A 169 -16.16 0.20 -3.00
N GLY A 170 -15.94 -0.55 -1.93
CA GLY A 170 -16.76 -1.71 -1.54
C GLY A 170 -16.20 -3.11 -1.83
N ILE A 171 -15.01 -3.24 -2.45
CA ILE A 171 -14.34 -4.55 -2.58
C ILE A 171 -13.17 -4.58 -1.59
N PRO A 172 -13.17 -5.45 -0.57
CA PRO A 172 -12.01 -5.67 0.28
C PRO A 172 -10.78 -5.98 -0.58
N GLY A 173 -9.74 -5.16 -0.49
CA GLY A 173 -8.48 -5.31 -1.24
C GLY A 173 -8.44 -4.53 -2.55
N GLY A 174 -9.56 -3.95 -2.99
CA GLY A 174 -9.68 -3.24 -4.26
C GLY A 174 -8.77 -2.01 -4.38
N LYS A 175 -8.27 -1.45 -3.27
CA LYS A 175 -7.30 -0.34 -3.27
C LYS A 175 -5.92 -0.76 -3.78
N TYR A 176 -5.58 -2.04 -3.62
CA TYR A 176 -4.20 -2.49 -3.73
C TYR A 176 -3.97 -3.50 -4.85
N LEU A 177 -5.04 -4.12 -5.37
CA LEU A 177 -4.95 -5.04 -6.50
C LEU A 177 -5.92 -4.65 -7.61
N ILE A 178 -5.39 -4.53 -8.82
CA ILE A 178 -6.18 -4.24 -10.01
C ILE A 178 -6.21 -5.48 -10.90
N HIS A 179 -7.26 -6.29 -10.72
CA HIS A 179 -7.44 -7.49 -11.51
C HIS A 179 -8.00 -7.20 -12.90
N ARG A 180 -7.42 -7.86 -13.91
CA ARG A 180 -7.87 -7.79 -15.30
C ARG A 180 -7.88 -9.18 -15.94
N GLN A 181 -8.93 -9.45 -16.70
CA GLN A 181 -8.93 -10.59 -17.61
C GLN A 181 -8.12 -10.19 -18.84
N LEU A 182 -7.09 -10.97 -19.17
CA LEU A 182 -6.27 -10.74 -20.36
C LEU A 182 -5.73 -12.08 -20.86
N HIS A 183 -6.35 -12.61 -21.91
CA HIS A 183 -5.96 -13.91 -22.47
C HIS A 183 -4.54 -13.85 -23.07
N PRO A 184 -3.79 -14.97 -23.20
CA PRO A 184 -2.48 -15.02 -23.86
C PRO A 184 -2.35 -14.23 -25.16
N SER A 185 -3.31 -14.35 -26.05
CA SER A 185 -3.38 -13.60 -27.30
C SER A 185 -3.55 -12.09 -27.05
N GLY A 186 -4.36 -11.69 -26.07
CA GLY A 186 -4.51 -10.30 -25.63
C GLY A 186 -3.28 -9.74 -24.93
N TYR A 187 -2.57 -10.54 -24.13
CA TYR A 187 -1.31 -10.14 -23.50
C TYR A 187 -0.20 -9.94 -24.53
N LYS A 188 -0.10 -10.85 -25.50
CA LYS A 188 0.77 -10.70 -26.67
C LYS A 188 0.41 -9.42 -27.44
N TYR A 189 -0.87 -9.18 -27.71
CA TYR A 189 -1.34 -7.97 -28.38
C TYR A 189 -1.00 -6.69 -27.60
N LEU A 190 -1.18 -6.69 -26.27
CA LEU A 190 -0.79 -5.57 -25.41
C LEU A 190 0.71 -5.25 -25.56
N ARG A 191 1.57 -6.28 -25.46
CA ARG A 191 3.03 -6.13 -25.49
C ARG A 191 3.60 -5.77 -26.86
N GLU A 192 3.11 -6.43 -27.90
CA GLU A 192 3.70 -6.36 -29.23
C GLU A 192 3.02 -5.33 -30.14
N VAL A 193 1.78 -4.94 -29.84
CA VAL A 193 1.02 -4.00 -30.67
C VAL A 193 0.74 -2.71 -29.92
N GLU A 194 0.08 -2.75 -28.76
CA GLU A 194 -0.35 -1.52 -28.08
C GLU A 194 0.82 -0.75 -27.44
N LEU A 195 1.71 -1.43 -26.70
CA LEU A 195 2.85 -0.79 -26.03
C LEU A 195 3.97 -0.37 -27.01
N LYS A 196 4.04 -0.93 -28.21
CA LYS A 196 5.04 -0.54 -29.23
C LYS A 196 4.65 0.70 -30.05
N LYS A 197 3.44 1.23 -29.85
CA LYS A 197 3.00 2.45 -30.55
C LYS A 197 3.80 3.66 -30.05
N PRO A 198 4.24 4.58 -30.94
CA PRO A 198 5.01 5.77 -30.54
C PRO A 198 4.31 6.61 -29.47
N GLU A 199 2.99 6.76 -29.54
CA GLU A 199 2.20 7.51 -28.55
C GLU A 199 2.15 6.86 -27.16
N ASN A 200 2.57 5.59 -27.04
CA ASN A 200 2.62 4.85 -25.77
C ASN A 200 4.06 4.58 -25.31
N SER A 201 5.07 5.26 -25.87
CA SER A 201 6.48 5.06 -25.50
C SER A 201 6.70 5.18 -23.99
N GLU A 202 6.20 6.24 -23.36
CA GLU A 202 6.36 6.40 -21.92
C GLU A 202 5.58 5.38 -21.08
N LEU A 203 4.50 4.79 -21.62
CA LEU A 203 3.78 3.71 -20.94
C LEU A 203 4.50 2.38 -21.11
N SER A 204 5.19 2.19 -22.24
CA SER A 204 6.08 1.07 -22.48
C SER A 204 7.24 1.10 -21.48
N ASP A 205 7.89 2.24 -21.31
CA ASP A 205 8.97 2.41 -20.34
C ASP A 205 8.48 2.15 -18.91
N TYR A 206 7.31 2.72 -18.56
CA TYR A 206 6.65 2.44 -17.28
C TYR A 206 6.37 0.94 -17.06
N PHE A 207 5.85 0.25 -18.09
CA PHE A 207 5.42 -1.15 -18.02
C PHE A 207 6.57 -2.17 -18.05
N TYR A 208 7.63 -1.89 -18.80
CA TYR A 208 8.82 -2.74 -18.89
C TYR A 208 9.91 -2.34 -17.89
N GLY A 209 9.84 -1.14 -17.32
CA GLY A 209 10.63 -0.74 -16.17
C GLY A 209 10.19 -1.45 -14.89
N ASP A 210 10.68 -0.94 -13.76
CA ASP A 210 10.37 -1.44 -12.41
C ASP A 210 9.37 -0.52 -11.69
N GLU A 211 8.71 0.39 -12.42
CA GLU A 211 7.79 1.39 -11.87
C GLU A 211 6.36 0.86 -11.64
N ILE A 212 5.93 -0.14 -12.41
CA ILE A 212 4.67 -0.85 -12.18
C ILE A 212 4.93 -2.30 -11.84
N ARG A 213 4.37 -2.72 -10.70
CA ARG A 213 4.42 -4.10 -10.27
C ARG A 213 3.21 -4.85 -10.81
N TYR A 214 3.42 -5.95 -11.51
CA TYR A 214 2.32 -6.77 -12.02
C TYR A 214 2.68 -8.24 -12.20
N ASP A 215 1.69 -9.09 -11.91
CA ASP A 215 1.72 -10.49 -12.25
C ASP A 215 0.93 -10.75 -13.53
N TYR A 216 1.43 -11.68 -14.33
CA TYR A 216 0.69 -12.28 -15.41
C TYR A 216 0.78 -13.80 -15.35
N THR A 217 -0.37 -14.47 -15.35
CA THR A 217 -0.45 -15.93 -15.41
C THR A 217 -1.31 -16.36 -16.59
N ARG A 218 -0.72 -17.13 -17.51
CA ARG A 218 -1.38 -17.68 -18.70
C ARG A 218 -2.55 -18.60 -18.34
N ARG A 219 -2.35 -19.50 -17.36
CA ARG A 219 -3.35 -20.44 -16.84
C ARG A 219 -3.59 -20.18 -15.35
N PRO A 220 -4.38 -19.16 -15.01
CA PRO A 220 -4.70 -18.85 -13.62
C PRO A 220 -5.53 -20.00 -13.01
N TYR A 221 -5.50 -20.13 -11.68
CA TYR A 221 -6.38 -21.08 -10.99
C TYR A 221 -7.85 -20.68 -11.21
N LYS A 222 -8.80 -21.60 -10.97
CA LYS A 222 -10.23 -21.30 -11.17
C LYS A 222 -10.63 -20.10 -10.29
N GLY A 223 -11.04 -19.01 -10.93
CA GLY A 223 -11.44 -17.76 -10.27
C GLY A 223 -10.35 -16.68 -10.25
N ASP A 224 -9.09 -17.04 -10.48
CA ASP A 224 -7.99 -16.09 -10.59
C ASP A 224 -8.01 -15.37 -11.94
N ARG A 225 -7.38 -14.20 -11.95
CA ARG A 225 -7.32 -13.32 -13.11
C ARG A 225 -5.94 -13.41 -13.74
N GLN A 226 -5.89 -13.26 -15.06
CA GLN A 226 -4.65 -13.48 -15.83
C GLN A 226 -3.65 -12.35 -15.62
N LEU A 227 -4.10 -11.11 -15.40
CA LEU A 227 -3.24 -9.97 -15.11
C LEU A 227 -3.66 -9.30 -13.81
N VAL A 228 -2.72 -9.08 -12.92
CA VAL A 228 -2.92 -8.43 -11.62
C VAL A 228 -1.87 -7.34 -11.47
N ILE A 229 -2.30 -6.08 -11.38
CA ILE A 229 -1.40 -4.97 -11.07
C ILE A 229 -1.40 -4.79 -9.55
N HIS A 230 -0.21 -4.72 -8.96
CA HIS A 230 0.00 -4.50 -7.52
C HIS A 230 0.19 -3.00 -7.29
N MET A 231 -0.61 -2.46 -6.38
CA MET A 231 -0.47 -1.13 -5.82
C MET A 231 -0.04 -1.34 -4.36
N PRO A 232 1.27 -1.46 -4.07
CA PRO A 232 1.72 -1.70 -2.72
C PRO A 232 1.31 -0.53 -1.81
N SER A 233 1.05 -0.85 -0.55
CA SER A 233 0.72 0.13 0.50
C SER A 233 1.96 0.50 1.29
N GLY A 234 1.96 1.65 1.99
CA GLY A 234 3.04 2.00 2.92
C GLY A 234 3.29 0.90 3.97
N PHE A 235 2.22 0.29 4.48
CA PHE A 235 2.31 -0.90 5.36
C PHE A 235 3.09 -2.04 4.70
N HIS A 236 2.71 -2.39 3.47
CA HIS A 236 3.29 -3.51 2.73
C HIS A 236 4.78 -3.30 2.51
N GLU A 237 5.17 -2.11 2.05
CA GLU A 237 6.58 -1.76 1.80
C GLU A 237 7.40 -1.78 3.10
N ILE A 238 6.85 -1.26 4.21
CA ILE A 238 7.57 -1.28 5.50
C ILE A 238 7.71 -2.69 6.03
N MET A 239 6.68 -3.52 5.91
CA MET A 239 6.72 -4.90 6.36
C MET A 239 7.75 -5.71 5.57
N ALA A 240 7.74 -5.60 4.23
CA ALA A 240 8.74 -6.21 3.37
C ALA A 240 10.15 -5.67 3.67
N GLY A 241 10.30 -4.36 3.81
CA GLY A 241 11.58 -3.70 4.12
C GLY A 241 12.18 -4.19 5.45
N LYS A 242 11.39 -4.25 6.53
CA LYS A 242 11.87 -4.74 7.84
C LYS A 242 12.29 -6.20 7.81
N PHE A 243 11.55 -7.02 7.09
CA PHE A 243 11.92 -8.42 6.89
C PHE A 243 13.23 -8.53 6.10
N SER A 244 13.40 -7.73 5.04
CA SER A 244 14.63 -7.65 4.25
C SER A 244 15.83 -7.20 5.09
N ASP A 245 15.67 -6.12 5.86
CA ASP A 245 16.71 -5.56 6.75
C ASP A 245 17.24 -6.61 7.74
N MET A 246 16.35 -7.48 8.25
CA MET A 246 16.74 -8.55 9.17
C MET A 246 17.64 -9.58 8.48
N ILE A 247 17.23 -10.05 7.29
CA ILE A 247 17.98 -11.03 6.52
C ILE A 247 19.33 -10.45 6.07
N VAL A 248 19.34 -9.24 5.52
CA VAL A 248 20.58 -8.57 5.05
C VAL A 248 21.56 -8.38 6.21
N ARG A 249 21.08 -7.96 7.40
CA ARG A 249 21.92 -7.85 8.58
C ARG A 249 22.50 -9.20 9.00
N TRP A 250 21.69 -10.25 8.99
CA TRP A 250 22.13 -11.60 9.32
C TRP A 250 23.18 -12.13 8.32
N LEU A 251 22.97 -11.96 7.00
CA LEU A 251 23.96 -12.29 5.98
C LEU A 251 25.26 -11.51 6.17
N GLY A 252 25.18 -10.21 6.46
CA GLY A 252 26.36 -9.39 6.75
C GLY A 252 27.14 -9.85 7.99
N ASN A 253 26.44 -10.38 9.01
CA ASN A 253 27.06 -10.98 10.18
C ASN A 253 27.69 -12.35 9.92
N ILE A 254 27.23 -13.08 8.91
CA ILE A 254 27.92 -14.29 8.44
C ILE A 254 29.15 -13.89 7.62
N ALA A 255 29.00 -12.97 6.66
CA ALA A 255 30.07 -12.51 5.78
C ALA A 255 31.24 -11.85 6.54
N ASN A 256 31.00 -11.25 7.71
CA ASN A 256 32.05 -10.71 8.58
C ASN A 256 32.64 -11.75 9.57
N GLY A 257 32.15 -12.99 9.54
CA GLY A 257 32.62 -14.09 10.39
C GLY A 257 32.14 -14.04 11.84
N SER A 258 31.23 -13.14 12.21
CA SER A 258 30.73 -12.99 13.59
C SER A 258 29.76 -14.10 14.00
N LEU A 259 29.11 -14.75 13.03
CA LEU A 259 28.19 -15.88 13.27
C LEU A 259 28.78 -17.25 12.89
N CYS A 260 29.95 -17.30 12.26
CA CYS A 260 30.64 -18.54 11.94
C CYS A 260 31.30 -19.15 13.18
N ARG A 261 31.00 -20.41 13.46
CA ARG A 261 31.51 -21.17 14.62
C ARG A 261 32.50 -22.26 14.22
N VAL A 262 32.49 -22.67 12.96
CA VAL A 262 33.30 -23.78 12.46
C VAL A 262 34.51 -23.24 11.70
N ASP A 263 35.68 -23.26 12.35
CA ASP A 263 36.89 -22.60 11.83
C ASP A 263 37.30 -23.09 10.42
N HIS A 264 37.21 -24.39 10.15
CA HIS A 264 37.67 -24.96 8.87
C HIS A 264 36.75 -24.65 7.68
N THR A 265 35.50 -24.28 7.90
CA THR A 265 34.54 -23.88 6.84
C THR A 265 34.28 -22.37 6.82
N LYS A 266 34.89 -21.61 7.73
CA LYS A 266 34.58 -20.21 8.00
C LYS A 266 34.75 -19.32 6.78
N GLU A 267 35.90 -19.41 6.10
CA GLU A 267 36.21 -18.57 4.94
C GLU A 267 35.18 -18.78 3.81
N LEU A 268 34.89 -20.03 3.46
CA LEU A 268 33.88 -20.37 2.46
C LEU A 268 32.47 -19.91 2.88
N THR A 269 32.11 -20.09 4.15
CA THR A 269 30.80 -19.67 4.67
C THR A 269 30.63 -18.14 4.57
N MET A 270 31.70 -17.40 4.86
CA MET A 270 31.75 -15.94 4.72
C MET A 270 31.62 -15.51 3.25
N GLU A 271 32.32 -16.18 2.34
CA GLU A 271 32.27 -15.94 0.89
C GLU A 271 30.86 -16.13 0.35
N ILE A 272 30.24 -17.29 0.58
CA ILE A 272 28.86 -17.61 0.16
C ILE A 272 27.88 -16.54 0.67
N ALA A 273 27.97 -16.15 1.94
CA ALA A 273 27.08 -15.13 2.49
C ALA A 273 27.29 -13.74 1.87
N GLY A 274 28.54 -13.40 1.50
CA GLY A 274 28.89 -12.15 0.84
C GLY A 274 28.36 -12.05 -0.59
N GLU A 275 28.16 -13.19 -1.27
CA GLU A 275 27.66 -13.29 -2.64
C GLU A 275 26.11 -13.34 -2.73
N ILE A 276 25.41 -13.31 -1.60
CA ILE A 276 23.94 -13.25 -1.59
C ILE A 276 23.47 -11.80 -1.63
N SER A 277 22.86 -11.43 -2.74
CA SER A 277 22.26 -10.12 -2.96
C SER A 277 20.76 -10.13 -2.64
N SER A 278 20.26 -9.05 -2.01
CA SER A 278 18.83 -8.79 -1.85
C SER A 278 18.33 -7.90 -3.00
N SER A 279 17.16 -8.21 -3.54
CA SER A 279 16.46 -7.34 -4.49
C SER A 279 14.98 -7.27 -4.18
N LEU A 280 14.46 -6.04 -4.17
CA LEU A 280 13.03 -5.77 -4.08
C LEU A 280 12.38 -6.09 -5.44
N ALA A 281 11.22 -6.75 -5.42
CA ALA A 281 10.35 -6.90 -6.60
C ALA A 281 11.00 -7.49 -7.87
N LYS A 282 12.06 -8.30 -7.76
CA LYS A 282 12.76 -8.79 -8.95
C LYS A 282 11.91 -9.80 -9.70
N ARG A 283 11.72 -9.53 -11.00
CA ARG A 283 10.93 -10.36 -11.92
C ARG A 283 11.42 -11.81 -11.95
N VAL A 284 10.50 -12.72 -11.67
CA VAL A 284 10.67 -14.15 -11.89
C VAL A 284 9.91 -14.53 -13.16
N LYS A 285 10.60 -15.22 -14.07
CA LYS A 285 10.00 -15.89 -15.23
C LYS A 285 9.97 -17.40 -14.95
N PRO A 286 8.85 -17.97 -14.49
CA PRO A 286 8.67 -19.42 -14.49
C PRO A 286 8.93 -19.93 -15.91
N SER A 287 9.74 -20.98 -16.05
CA SER A 287 10.40 -21.46 -17.27
C SER A 287 9.66 -21.23 -18.60
N GLU A 288 10.39 -20.89 -19.66
CA GLU A 288 9.89 -20.96 -21.05
C GLU A 288 9.30 -22.36 -21.34
N PRO A 289 8.21 -22.47 -22.11
CA PRO A 289 7.59 -21.47 -22.99
C PRO A 289 6.40 -20.72 -22.34
N ARG A 290 6.36 -20.63 -21.01
CA ARG A 290 5.26 -19.95 -20.32
C ARG A 290 5.57 -18.45 -20.25
N ASP A 291 4.77 -17.63 -20.92
CA ASP A 291 4.78 -16.17 -20.78
C ASP A 291 4.37 -15.69 -19.36
N ASP A 292 4.43 -16.56 -18.35
CA ASP A 292 4.10 -16.21 -16.97
C ASP A 292 5.13 -15.21 -16.44
N ARG A 293 4.65 -14.20 -15.72
CA ARG A 293 5.46 -13.20 -15.03
C ARG A 293 4.95 -13.14 -13.60
N LEU A 294 5.86 -13.37 -12.66
CA LEU A 294 5.57 -13.24 -11.23
C LEU A 294 6.58 -12.29 -10.60
N GLU A 295 6.11 -11.41 -9.73
CA GLU A 295 6.95 -10.43 -9.05
C GLU A 295 6.82 -10.58 -7.54
N PRO A 296 7.70 -11.39 -6.90
CA PRO A 296 7.69 -11.55 -5.45
C PRO A 296 7.98 -10.22 -4.77
N ASP A 297 7.56 -10.04 -3.52
CA ASP A 297 7.84 -8.80 -2.78
C ASP A 297 9.32 -8.64 -2.48
N LEU A 298 9.95 -9.74 -2.02
CA LEU A 298 11.39 -9.82 -1.81
C LEU A 298 11.96 -11.01 -2.55
N SER A 299 13.21 -10.88 -2.96
CA SER A 299 13.98 -11.95 -3.58
C SER A 299 15.42 -11.86 -3.13
N PHE A 300 16.01 -12.99 -2.83
CA PHE A 300 17.42 -13.12 -2.48
C PHE A 300 18.08 -14.05 -3.49
N ARG A 301 19.25 -13.64 -3.97
CA ARG A 301 19.93 -14.31 -5.05
C ARG A 301 21.43 -14.37 -4.81
N HIS A 302 21.96 -15.59 -4.85
CA HIS A 302 23.40 -15.85 -4.92
C HIS A 302 23.95 -15.44 -6.30
N GLU A 303 25.14 -14.82 -6.36
CA GLU A 303 25.70 -14.24 -7.61
C GLU A 303 25.77 -15.24 -8.78
N ASN A 304 26.11 -16.50 -8.50
CA ASN A 304 26.19 -17.57 -9.51
C ASN A 304 24.81 -18.14 -9.94
N CYS A 305 23.73 -17.85 -9.21
CA CYS A 305 22.41 -18.35 -9.54
C CYS A 305 21.69 -17.44 -10.58
N ARG A 306 21.03 -18.08 -11.56
CA ARG A 306 20.39 -17.39 -12.68
C ARG A 306 19.13 -16.61 -12.27
N VAL A 307 18.39 -17.14 -11.31
CA VAL A 307 17.18 -16.55 -10.73
C VAL A 307 17.34 -16.47 -9.22
N ALA A 308 16.39 -15.86 -8.51
CA ALA A 308 16.39 -15.84 -7.05
C ALA A 308 16.29 -17.26 -6.48
N ASP A 309 16.92 -17.48 -5.34
CA ASP A 309 16.96 -18.76 -4.61
C ASP A 309 15.84 -18.82 -3.57
N MET A 310 15.61 -17.67 -2.94
CA MET A 310 14.57 -17.46 -1.94
C MET A 310 13.70 -16.28 -2.32
N VAL A 311 12.39 -16.43 -2.16
CA VAL A 311 11.42 -15.35 -2.35
C VAL A 311 10.49 -15.20 -1.16
N VAL A 312 10.03 -13.98 -0.91
CA VAL A 312 9.09 -13.65 0.15
C VAL A 312 7.88 -12.94 -0.44
N GLU A 313 6.69 -13.33 0.02
CA GLU A 313 5.41 -12.74 -0.32
C GLU A 313 4.75 -12.18 0.93
N VAL A 314 4.23 -10.96 0.84
CA VAL A 314 3.59 -10.22 1.94
C VAL A 314 2.14 -9.94 1.52
N ALA A 315 1.25 -10.85 1.88
CA ALA A 315 -0.17 -10.77 1.60
C ALA A 315 -0.91 -9.90 2.64
N TRP A 316 -0.86 -8.57 2.46
CA TRP A 316 -1.62 -7.61 3.27
C TRP A 316 -3.10 -7.56 2.85
N SER A 317 -3.40 -6.90 1.75
CA SER A 317 -4.75 -6.67 1.24
C SER A 317 -5.11 -7.58 0.07
N GLN A 318 -4.21 -8.50 -0.26
CA GLN A 318 -4.35 -9.40 -1.38
C GLN A 318 -5.29 -10.53 -0.97
N SER A 319 -6.58 -10.37 -1.30
CA SER A 319 -7.66 -11.28 -0.93
C SER A 319 -7.24 -12.74 -1.15
N LYS A 320 -7.23 -13.57 -0.09
CA LYS A 320 -6.81 -14.98 -0.11
C LYS A 320 -5.81 -15.25 -1.25
N LEU A 321 -4.69 -14.53 -1.29
CA LEU A 321 -3.60 -14.92 -2.15
C LEU A 321 -3.43 -16.42 -1.92
N GLN A 322 -3.54 -17.21 -2.97
CA GLN A 322 -3.29 -18.64 -2.85
C GLN A 322 -1.77 -18.79 -2.72
N LEU A 323 -1.23 -18.39 -1.56
CA LEU A 323 0.20 -18.44 -1.25
C LEU A 323 0.77 -19.84 -1.48
N PRO A 324 0.05 -20.94 -1.14
CA PRO A 324 0.46 -22.25 -1.60
C PRO A 324 0.64 -22.31 -3.12
N ASP A 325 -0.37 -21.92 -3.90
CA ASP A 325 -0.30 -21.96 -5.36
C ASP A 325 0.79 -21.05 -5.94
N ARG A 326 1.07 -19.89 -5.34
CA ARG A 326 2.22 -19.06 -5.69
C ARG A 326 3.53 -19.79 -5.42
N ALA A 327 3.70 -20.33 -4.22
CA ALA A 327 4.87 -21.10 -3.84
C ALA A 327 5.10 -22.28 -4.78
N ARG A 328 4.01 -22.95 -5.19
CA ARG A 328 4.04 -24.02 -6.20
C ARG A 328 4.58 -23.51 -7.53
N ARG A 329 4.09 -22.36 -8.02
CA ARG A 329 4.56 -21.78 -9.28
C ARG A 329 6.00 -21.31 -9.22
N TYR A 330 6.45 -20.78 -8.09
CA TYR A 330 7.85 -20.43 -7.90
C TYR A 330 8.72 -21.68 -7.94
N ILE A 331 8.49 -22.65 -7.06
CA ILE A 331 9.33 -23.85 -6.94
C ILE A 331 9.21 -24.74 -8.18
N GLU A 332 8.01 -25.21 -8.52
CA GLU A 332 7.83 -26.16 -9.63
C GLU A 332 8.00 -25.48 -11.00
N GLY A 333 7.53 -24.23 -11.11
CA GLY A 333 7.61 -23.47 -12.37
C GLY A 333 9.02 -22.98 -12.70
N THR A 334 9.91 -22.87 -11.73
CA THR A 334 11.34 -22.62 -11.97
C THR A 334 12.20 -23.88 -11.91
N LYS A 335 11.58 -25.07 -11.79
CA LYS A 335 12.26 -26.36 -11.66
C LYS A 335 13.28 -26.34 -10.50
N GLY A 336 12.85 -25.85 -9.34
CA GLY A 336 13.68 -25.82 -8.13
C GLY A 336 14.69 -24.69 -8.06
N ALA A 337 14.85 -23.88 -9.10
CA ALA A 337 15.81 -22.77 -9.06
C ALA A 337 15.45 -21.76 -7.96
N ILE A 338 14.16 -21.49 -7.74
CA ILE A 338 13.68 -20.97 -6.45
C ILE A 338 13.42 -22.17 -5.54
N ARG A 339 14.22 -22.29 -4.48
CA ARG A 339 14.11 -23.38 -3.51
C ARG A 339 13.21 -23.02 -2.35
N THR A 340 13.18 -21.75 -1.98
CA THR A 340 12.55 -21.34 -0.72
C THR A 340 11.50 -20.26 -0.96
N VAL A 341 10.30 -20.46 -0.42
CA VAL A 341 9.21 -19.48 -0.49
C VAL A 341 8.66 -19.24 0.91
N ILE A 342 8.57 -17.97 1.30
CA ILE A 342 7.94 -17.54 2.54
C ILE A 342 6.71 -16.71 2.20
N GLY A 343 5.58 -17.02 2.80
CA GLY A 343 4.36 -16.23 2.68
C GLY A 343 3.97 -15.66 4.03
N LEU A 344 3.94 -14.33 4.16
CA LEU A 344 3.38 -13.61 5.31
C LEU A 344 1.94 -13.22 4.98
N SER A 345 0.97 -13.77 5.70
CA SER A 345 -0.46 -13.54 5.49
C SER A 345 -1.04 -12.68 6.60
N MET A 346 -1.53 -11.50 6.24
CA MET A 346 -2.15 -10.53 7.14
C MET A 346 -3.53 -10.09 6.64
N ASN A 347 -4.10 -10.85 5.69
CA ASN A 347 -5.40 -10.54 5.09
C ASN A 347 -6.56 -10.61 6.11
N ASP A 348 -6.40 -11.34 7.22
CA ASP A 348 -7.40 -11.31 8.30
C ASP A 348 -7.43 -9.92 8.97
N ILE A 349 -6.28 -9.36 9.35
CA ILE A 349 -6.17 -7.99 9.88
C ILE A 349 -6.75 -6.96 8.91
N TYR A 350 -6.39 -7.06 7.64
CA TYR A 350 -6.92 -6.17 6.61
C TYR A 350 -8.46 -6.21 6.50
N ARG A 351 -9.08 -7.36 6.79
CA ARG A 351 -10.54 -7.54 6.81
C ARG A 351 -11.19 -7.15 8.14
N GLY A 352 -10.43 -6.55 9.06
CA GLY A 352 -10.89 -6.17 10.39
C GLY A 352 -10.74 -7.27 11.44
N GLY A 353 -10.14 -8.40 11.08
CA GLY A 353 -9.67 -9.40 12.04
C GLY A 353 -8.42 -8.92 12.78
N ARG A 354 -7.74 -9.84 13.45
CA ARG A 354 -6.55 -9.52 14.28
C ARG A 354 -5.40 -10.50 14.12
N ARG A 355 -5.59 -11.53 13.30
CA ARG A 355 -4.63 -12.62 13.16
C ARG A 355 -3.70 -12.42 11.98
N ALA A 356 -2.45 -12.83 12.15
CA ALA A 356 -1.50 -12.92 11.06
C ALA A 356 -0.74 -14.25 11.14
N THR A 357 -0.52 -14.84 9.97
CA THR A 357 0.14 -16.13 9.84
C THR A 357 1.32 -16.04 8.90
N PHE A 358 2.26 -16.96 9.03
CA PHE A 358 3.23 -17.24 7.98
C PHE A 358 3.12 -18.69 7.53
N SER A 359 3.51 -18.92 6.28
CA SER A 359 3.72 -20.25 5.72
C SER A 359 5.09 -20.29 5.07
N PHE A 360 5.68 -21.47 5.06
CA PHE A 360 7.05 -21.72 4.63
C PHE A 360 7.10 -22.99 3.77
N TRP A 361 7.65 -22.86 2.58
CA TRP A 361 7.77 -23.96 1.62
C TRP A 361 9.20 -24.11 1.12
N ARG A 362 9.61 -25.36 0.92
CA ARG A 362 10.87 -25.74 0.30
C ARG A 362 10.65 -26.59 -0.94
N GLY A 363 11.52 -26.45 -1.93
CA GLY A 363 11.61 -27.32 -3.08
C GLY A 363 12.34 -28.60 -2.70
N GLU A 364 11.71 -29.73 -3.00
CA GLU A 364 12.29 -31.06 -2.90
C GLU A 364 12.29 -31.70 -4.29
N GLN A 365 13.37 -32.42 -4.58
CA GLN A 365 13.51 -33.12 -5.84
C GLN A 365 12.95 -34.54 -5.69
N ASP A 366 11.97 -34.88 -6.53
CA ASP A 366 11.37 -36.20 -6.65
C ASP A 366 11.63 -36.72 -8.08
N GLY A 367 12.76 -37.42 -8.24
CA GLY A 367 13.30 -37.80 -9.55
C GLY A 367 13.70 -36.57 -10.38
N ASP A 368 13.14 -36.46 -11.59
CA ASP A 368 13.38 -35.33 -12.50
C ASP A 368 12.43 -34.15 -12.25
N GLN A 369 11.52 -34.26 -11.27
CA GLN A 369 10.52 -33.25 -10.96
C GLN A 369 10.82 -32.57 -9.63
N TRP A 370 10.63 -31.26 -9.61
CA TRP A 370 10.63 -30.49 -8.37
C TRP A 370 9.23 -30.38 -7.84
N LYS A 371 9.07 -30.65 -6.54
CA LYS A 371 7.81 -30.52 -5.81
C LYS A 371 7.99 -29.57 -4.65
N ARG A 372 6.94 -28.80 -4.37
CA ARG A 372 6.89 -27.91 -3.20
C ARG A 372 6.44 -28.71 -1.97
N THR A 373 7.32 -28.83 -0.99
CA THR A 373 7.01 -29.39 0.34
C THR A 373 6.71 -28.26 1.32
N THR A 374 5.67 -28.45 2.13
CA THR A 374 5.26 -27.46 3.14
C THR A 374 5.98 -27.76 4.43
N VAL A 375 6.83 -26.84 4.89
CA VAL A 375 7.59 -26.99 6.13
C VAL A 375 6.80 -26.42 7.31
N ALA A 376 6.11 -25.29 7.09
CA ALA A 376 5.19 -24.71 8.05
C ALA A 376 3.98 -24.16 7.30
N ASP A 377 2.77 -24.41 7.79
CA ASP A 377 1.54 -23.92 7.16
C ASP A 377 0.69 -23.10 8.12
N ASN A 378 0.44 -21.85 7.76
CA ASN A 378 -0.43 -20.92 8.48
C ASN A 378 -0.11 -20.82 9.98
N MET A 379 1.18 -20.83 10.31
CA MET A 379 1.64 -20.64 11.69
C MET A 379 1.31 -19.23 12.14
N GLU A 380 0.53 -19.10 13.20
CA GLU A 380 0.12 -17.80 13.74
C GLU A 380 1.34 -17.13 14.42
N PHE A 381 1.64 -15.89 14.00
CA PHE A 381 2.57 -15.03 14.72
C PHE A 381 1.87 -13.85 15.39
N ILE A 382 0.60 -13.61 15.02
CA ILE A 382 -0.34 -12.75 15.73
C ILE A 382 -1.63 -13.55 15.91
N ASP A 383 -2.08 -13.71 17.14
CA ASP A 383 -3.27 -14.49 17.50
C ASP A 383 -4.59 -13.76 17.17
N GLY A 384 -5.72 -14.40 17.47
CA GLY A 384 -7.05 -13.80 17.31
C GLY A 384 -7.31 -12.57 18.21
N ASN A 385 -6.49 -12.33 19.23
CA ASN A 385 -6.59 -11.19 20.13
C ASN A 385 -5.76 -9.98 19.65
N GLY A 386 -4.87 -10.19 18.67
CA GLY A 386 -3.93 -9.18 18.18
C GLY A 386 -2.61 -9.14 18.96
N GLN A 387 -2.28 -10.22 19.69
CA GLN A 387 -1.06 -10.37 20.46
C GLN A 387 -0.08 -11.29 19.72
N ALA A 388 1.22 -11.08 19.96
CA ALA A 388 2.23 -11.98 19.43
C ALA A 388 2.05 -13.39 20.04
N VAL A 389 2.14 -14.42 19.21
CA VAL A 389 2.11 -15.81 19.69
C VAL A 389 3.46 -16.15 20.31
N ASP A 390 3.46 -16.70 21.52
CA ASP A 390 4.69 -17.16 22.16
C ASP A 390 5.26 -18.39 21.43
N GLU A 391 6.58 -18.56 21.47
CA GLU A 391 7.30 -19.76 20.98
C GLU A 391 7.24 -20.07 19.47
N CYS A 392 6.49 -19.33 18.66
CA CYS A 392 6.48 -19.55 17.22
C CYS A 392 7.69 -18.88 16.54
N VAL A 393 8.50 -19.67 15.83
CA VAL A 393 9.77 -19.26 15.20
C VAL A 393 9.80 -19.67 13.73
N LEU A 394 10.10 -18.71 12.85
CA LEU A 394 10.46 -18.95 11.46
C LEU A 394 11.97 -19.21 11.38
N SER A 395 12.35 -20.46 11.13
CA SER A 395 13.74 -20.89 11.02
C SER A 395 14.16 -21.00 9.56
N LEU A 396 15.16 -20.20 9.18
CA LEU A 396 15.84 -20.25 7.88
C LEU A 396 17.28 -20.72 8.10
N SER A 397 17.94 -21.17 7.05
CA SER A 397 19.37 -21.46 7.07
C SER A 397 20.07 -20.89 5.84
N LEU A 398 21.40 -20.79 5.87
CA LEU A 398 22.18 -20.26 4.74
C LEU A 398 21.91 -21.04 3.45
N ARG A 399 21.68 -22.36 3.56
CA ARG A 399 21.28 -23.22 2.43
C ARG A 399 19.98 -22.81 1.74
N ASP A 400 19.07 -22.14 2.45
CA ASP A 400 17.81 -21.68 1.85
C ASP A 400 18.02 -20.58 0.80
N PHE A 401 19.21 -19.96 0.76
CA PHE A 401 19.60 -18.86 -0.13
C PHE A 401 20.50 -19.30 -1.30
N ILE A 402 20.69 -20.60 -1.50
CA ILE A 402 21.62 -21.15 -2.48
C ILE A 402 20.90 -22.16 -3.39
N CYS A 403 20.96 -21.96 -4.70
CA CYS A 403 20.38 -22.87 -5.68
C CYS A 403 21.02 -24.26 -5.59
N SER A 404 20.29 -25.28 -6.02
CA SER A 404 20.69 -26.69 -5.89
C SER A 404 22.03 -26.99 -6.56
N GLU A 405 22.27 -26.35 -7.70
CA GLU A 405 23.47 -26.48 -8.51
C GLU A 405 24.69 -26.02 -7.70
N GLU A 406 24.69 -24.77 -7.24
CA GLU A 406 25.79 -24.18 -6.46
C GLU A 406 25.98 -24.88 -5.11
N ALA A 407 24.89 -25.29 -4.45
CA ALA A 407 24.95 -26.00 -3.18
C ALA A 407 25.76 -27.31 -3.27
N THR A 408 25.82 -27.94 -4.45
CA THR A 408 26.67 -29.12 -4.67
C THR A 408 28.14 -28.79 -4.96
N GLU A 409 28.41 -27.58 -5.46
CA GLU A 409 29.77 -27.14 -5.83
C GLU A 409 30.56 -26.61 -4.63
N PHE A 410 29.90 -25.94 -3.66
CA PHE A 410 30.58 -25.37 -2.51
C PHE A 410 31.23 -26.40 -1.56
N GLY A 411 30.76 -27.65 -1.58
CA GLY A 411 31.23 -28.65 -0.61
C GLY A 411 30.74 -28.35 0.81
N ASP A 412 31.59 -28.58 1.81
CA ASP A 412 31.22 -28.43 3.21
C ASP A 412 31.36 -26.98 3.69
N PHE A 413 30.22 -26.32 3.91
CA PHE A 413 30.13 -25.01 4.57
C PHE A 413 29.24 -25.09 5.81
N GLU A 414 29.38 -24.11 6.72
CA GLU A 414 28.55 -24.04 7.91
C GLU A 414 27.16 -23.52 7.55
N ASP A 415 26.12 -24.34 7.75
CA ASP A 415 24.73 -23.94 7.52
C ASP A 415 24.20 -23.13 8.71
N VAL A 416 24.64 -21.87 8.81
CA VAL A 416 24.26 -20.97 9.90
C VAL A 416 22.74 -20.77 9.90
N PRO A 417 22.05 -20.89 11.05
CA PRO A 417 20.60 -20.67 11.13
C PRO A 417 20.24 -19.19 11.36
N LEU A 418 19.07 -18.78 10.87
CA LEU A 418 18.37 -17.53 11.19
C LEU A 418 17.00 -17.85 11.81
N ASN A 419 16.81 -17.43 13.05
CA ASN A 419 15.55 -17.60 13.77
C ASN A 419 14.82 -16.27 13.89
N ILE A 420 13.69 -16.13 13.20
CA ILE A 420 12.82 -14.95 13.29
C ILE A 420 11.63 -15.31 14.18
N THR A 421 11.60 -14.76 15.39
CA THR A 421 10.52 -15.03 16.35
C THR A 421 9.22 -14.31 15.99
N SER A 422 8.10 -14.81 16.48
CA SER A 422 6.79 -14.15 16.33
C SER A 422 6.76 -12.75 16.94
N LYS A 423 7.48 -12.52 18.04
CA LYS A 423 7.66 -11.18 18.61
C LYS A 423 8.33 -10.23 17.62
N THR A 424 9.37 -10.69 16.92
CA THR A 424 10.06 -9.90 15.89
C THR A 424 9.13 -9.59 14.71
N LEU A 425 8.37 -10.57 14.22
CA LEU A 425 7.38 -10.33 13.15
C LEU A 425 6.27 -9.37 13.60
N TYR A 426 5.81 -9.49 14.85
CA TYR A 426 4.86 -8.55 15.45
C TYR A 426 5.42 -7.13 15.55
N GLU A 427 6.70 -6.97 15.90
CA GLU A 427 7.35 -5.66 15.91
C GLU A 427 7.42 -5.03 14.52
N PHE A 428 7.63 -5.83 13.47
CA PHE A 428 7.58 -5.38 12.09
C PHE A 428 6.15 -4.92 11.72
N TYR A 429 5.16 -5.74 12.06
CA TYR A 429 3.74 -5.41 11.90
C TYR A 429 3.38 -4.08 12.59
N VAL A 430 3.76 -3.90 13.85
CA VAL A 430 3.46 -2.68 14.62
C VAL A 430 4.07 -1.44 13.96
N GLN A 431 5.29 -1.54 13.44
CA GLN A 431 5.94 -0.44 12.72
C GLN A 431 5.22 -0.11 11.41
N ALA A 432 4.89 -1.13 10.62
CA ALA A 432 4.16 -0.98 9.37
C ALA A 432 2.75 -0.40 9.59
N PHE A 433 2.04 -0.89 10.60
CA PHE A 433 0.69 -0.43 10.96
C PHE A 433 0.68 1.03 11.37
N LYS A 434 1.62 1.43 12.25
CA LYS A 434 1.77 2.83 12.66
C LYS A 434 1.98 3.77 11.49
N ALA A 435 2.86 3.39 10.57
CA ALA A 435 3.16 4.21 9.41
C ALA A 435 1.94 4.32 8.49
N GLN A 436 1.21 3.23 8.25
CA GLN A 436 -0.02 3.31 7.46
C GLN A 436 -1.08 4.20 8.11
N ILE A 437 -1.29 4.09 9.42
CA ILE A 437 -2.23 4.97 10.12
C ILE A 437 -1.79 6.43 10.03
N ALA A 438 -0.49 6.71 10.15
CA ALA A 438 0.05 8.05 9.99
C ALA A 438 -0.16 8.60 8.57
N ASP A 439 0.04 7.77 7.54
CA ASP A 439 -0.18 8.15 6.14
C ASP A 439 -1.68 8.43 5.88
N GLU A 440 -2.58 7.57 6.36
CA GLU A 440 -4.02 7.74 6.24
C GLU A 440 -4.51 9.00 6.96
N ALA A 441 -3.98 9.27 8.16
CA ALA A 441 -4.27 10.49 8.89
C ALA A 441 -3.74 11.73 8.15
N THR A 442 -2.54 11.66 7.58
CA THR A 442 -1.95 12.76 6.81
C THR A 442 -2.78 13.08 5.56
N GLU A 443 -3.23 12.06 4.80
CA GLU A 443 -4.10 12.24 3.63
C GLU A 443 -5.42 12.96 4.01
N LYS A 444 -6.05 12.54 5.12
CA LYS A 444 -7.26 13.21 5.64
C LYS A 444 -6.98 14.63 6.12
N ILE A 445 -5.84 14.88 6.77
CA ILE A 445 -5.43 16.23 7.21
C ILE A 445 -5.24 17.15 6.00
N GLU A 446 -4.60 16.67 4.93
CA GLU A 446 -4.45 17.43 3.69
C GLU A 446 -5.83 17.76 3.06
N GLU A 447 -6.78 16.81 3.07
CA GLU A 447 -8.16 17.05 2.63
C GLU A 447 -8.86 18.13 3.48
N VAL A 448 -8.73 18.04 4.81
CA VAL A 448 -9.26 19.04 5.75
C VAL A 448 -8.68 20.43 5.45
N GLN A 449 -7.35 20.53 5.28
CA GLN A 449 -6.68 21.80 4.98
C GLN A 449 -7.13 22.38 3.64
N GLN A 450 -7.28 21.55 2.60
CA GLN A 450 -7.75 21.99 1.29
C GLN A 450 -9.18 22.56 1.36
N LYS A 451 -10.09 21.86 2.07
CA LYS A 451 -11.47 22.31 2.25
C LYS A 451 -11.56 23.58 3.10
N ALA A 452 -10.77 23.65 4.19
CA ALA A 452 -10.71 24.84 5.03
C ALA A 452 -10.23 26.06 4.24
N ASN A 453 -9.14 25.94 3.47
CA ASN A 453 -8.66 27.02 2.61
C ASN A 453 -9.73 27.42 1.57
N SER A 454 -10.42 26.45 0.95
CA SER A 454 -11.50 26.75 0.00
C SER A 454 -12.67 27.48 0.65
N ALA A 455 -13.01 27.15 1.90
CA ALA A 455 -14.04 27.82 2.67
C ALA A 455 -13.62 29.26 3.04
N SER A 456 -12.37 29.46 3.45
CA SER A 456 -11.80 30.80 3.72
C SER A 456 -11.90 31.72 2.50
N GLU A 457 -11.57 31.24 1.30
CA GLU A 457 -11.69 32.04 0.08
C GLU A 457 -13.15 32.44 -0.23
N LYS A 458 -14.10 31.53 -0.01
CA LYS A 458 -15.54 31.83 -0.18
C LYS A 458 -16.02 32.86 0.85
N ILE A 459 -15.57 32.74 2.11
CA ILE A 459 -15.85 33.72 3.18
C ILE A 459 -15.32 35.10 2.77
N LEU A 460 -14.08 35.18 2.31
CA LEU A 460 -13.48 36.43 1.83
C LEU A 460 -14.26 37.03 0.65
N ALA A 461 -14.74 36.20 -0.28
CA ALA A 461 -15.57 36.64 -1.40
C ALA A 461 -16.92 37.21 -0.92
N ILE A 462 -17.59 36.57 0.05
CA ILE A 462 -18.84 37.06 0.64
C ILE A 462 -18.59 38.38 1.39
N ASP A 463 -17.52 38.43 2.18
CA ASP A 463 -17.16 39.61 2.96
C ASP A 463 -16.84 40.82 2.06
N ASN A 464 -16.06 40.62 0.99
CA ASN A 464 -15.81 41.64 -0.02
C ASN A 464 -17.10 42.08 -0.71
N PHE A 465 -17.99 41.15 -1.06
CA PHE A 465 -19.31 41.47 -1.64
C PHE A 465 -20.15 42.34 -0.69
N ILE A 466 -20.16 42.02 0.61
CA ILE A 466 -20.85 42.82 1.63
C ILE A 466 -20.21 44.22 1.74
N ARG A 467 -18.87 44.32 1.77
CA ARG A 467 -18.14 45.60 1.87
C ARG A 467 -18.33 46.51 0.66
N GLU A 468 -18.23 45.98 -0.56
CA GLU A 468 -18.41 46.74 -1.80
C GLU A 468 -19.83 47.30 -1.93
N ARG A 469 -20.83 46.50 -1.55
CA ARG A 469 -22.23 46.93 -1.54
C ARG A 469 -22.51 47.89 -0.38
N GLY A 470 -21.81 47.73 0.75
CA GLY A 470 -21.89 48.57 1.95
C GLY A 470 -21.23 49.95 1.85
N THR A 471 -20.47 50.26 0.79
CA THR A 471 -19.66 51.49 0.71
C THR A 471 -20.12 52.51 -0.35
N ARG A 472 -21.18 52.23 -1.13
CA ARG A 472 -21.60 53.14 -2.23
C ARG A 472 -22.91 53.88 -1.96
N GLY A 473 -22.80 55.20 -1.71
CA GLY A 473 -23.83 56.18 -2.07
C GLY A 473 -23.83 57.48 -1.23
N VAL A 474 -23.58 58.62 -1.89
CA VAL A 474 -23.72 60.00 -1.38
C VAL A 474 -25.16 60.31 -0.92
N SER A 475 -26.15 59.46 -1.27
CA SER A 475 -27.53 59.53 -0.79
C SER A 475 -27.82 58.69 0.46
N ASN A 476 -26.81 58.14 1.14
CA ASN A 476 -26.91 57.42 2.43
C ASN A 476 -27.90 56.24 2.47
N ARG A 477 -28.29 55.69 1.32
CA ARG A 477 -29.33 54.65 1.25
C ARG A 477 -28.85 53.40 0.55
N ILE A 478 -28.09 52.60 1.28
CA ILE A 478 -27.71 51.26 0.85
C ILE A 478 -28.79 50.29 1.32
N LEU A 479 -29.59 49.78 0.38
CA LEU A 479 -30.36 48.56 0.61
C LEU A 479 -29.77 47.49 -0.31
N MET A 480 -29.09 46.50 0.26
CA MET A 480 -28.84 45.26 -0.45
C MET A 480 -30.20 44.70 -0.92
N GLU A 481 -30.32 44.35 -2.19
CA GLU A 481 -31.59 43.86 -2.71
C GLU A 481 -31.96 42.54 -2.02
N ARG A 482 -33.26 42.26 -1.84
CA ARG A 482 -33.72 41.00 -1.21
C ARG A 482 -33.12 39.76 -1.88
N LYS A 483 -32.94 39.79 -3.20
CA LYS A 483 -32.34 38.72 -3.97
C LYS A 483 -30.87 38.50 -3.57
N GLN A 484 -30.09 39.57 -3.52
CA GLN A 484 -28.67 39.53 -3.11
C GLN A 484 -28.52 39.02 -1.66
N LEU A 485 -29.38 39.47 -0.75
CA LEU A 485 -29.37 38.97 0.62
C LEU A 485 -29.71 37.47 0.70
N ALA A 486 -30.65 37.01 -0.13
CA ALA A 486 -30.96 35.57 -0.22
C ALA A 486 -29.76 34.76 -0.77
N ASP A 487 -29.04 35.30 -1.75
CA ASP A 487 -27.83 34.67 -2.30
C ASP A 487 -26.72 34.57 -1.25
N VAL A 488 -26.49 35.64 -0.46
CA VAL A 488 -25.53 35.63 0.66
C VAL A 488 -25.90 34.56 1.68
N ARG A 489 -27.17 34.48 2.09
CA ARG A 489 -27.66 33.45 3.02
C ARG A 489 -27.45 32.03 2.50
N ALA A 490 -27.76 31.80 1.23
CA ALA A 490 -27.59 30.50 0.60
C ALA A 490 -26.11 30.07 0.61
N ASN A 491 -25.20 31.00 0.29
CA ASN A 491 -23.76 30.73 0.34
C ASN A 491 -23.26 30.46 1.77
N MET A 492 -23.73 31.23 2.76
CA MET A 492 -23.37 31.03 4.17
C MET A 492 -23.90 29.71 4.72
N ALA A 493 -25.11 29.30 4.33
CA ALA A 493 -25.65 27.99 4.67
C ALA A 493 -24.79 26.86 4.09
N GLY A 494 -24.40 26.97 2.81
CA GLY A 494 -23.49 26.01 2.17
C GLY A 494 -22.11 25.92 2.87
N LEU A 495 -21.57 27.05 3.32
CA LEU A 495 -20.33 27.10 4.11
C LEU A 495 -20.47 26.44 5.48
N LYS A 496 -21.62 26.60 6.14
CA LYS A 496 -21.90 25.95 7.42
C LYS A 496 -21.94 24.43 7.28
N ASP A 497 -22.57 23.93 6.22
CA ASP A 497 -22.59 22.50 5.91
C ASP A 497 -21.19 21.97 5.58
N GLU A 498 -20.37 22.76 4.88
CA GLU A 498 -18.98 22.43 4.58
C GLU A 498 -18.11 22.38 5.85
N SER A 499 -18.21 23.38 6.74
CA SER A 499 -17.54 23.38 8.05
C SER A 499 -17.92 22.17 8.90
N THR A 500 -19.21 21.80 8.95
CA THR A 500 -19.67 20.60 9.69
C THR A 500 -19.05 19.32 9.14
N LYS A 501 -18.92 19.19 7.81
CA LYS A 501 -18.24 18.04 7.17
C LYS A 501 -16.75 18.02 7.49
N ILE A 502 -16.10 19.18 7.58
CA ILE A 502 -14.69 19.26 7.93
C ILE A 502 -14.48 18.87 9.41
N ALA A 503 -15.34 19.32 10.32
CA ALA A 503 -15.29 18.94 11.73
C ALA A 503 -15.41 17.41 11.91
N SER A 504 -16.37 16.77 11.23
CA SER A 504 -16.52 15.31 11.24
C SER A 504 -15.27 14.58 10.70
N LEU A 505 -14.56 15.14 9.72
CA LEU A 505 -13.29 14.56 9.24
C LEU A 505 -12.18 14.63 10.29
N ILE A 506 -12.15 15.68 11.12
CA ILE A 506 -11.19 15.80 12.23
C ILE A 506 -11.47 14.74 13.29
N GLU A 507 -12.73 14.52 13.66
CA GLU A 507 -13.12 13.44 14.57
C GLU A 507 -12.72 12.05 14.02
N ASP A 508 -12.91 11.83 12.71
CA ASP A 508 -12.46 10.62 12.03
C ASP A 508 -10.93 10.44 12.06
N ILE A 509 -10.16 11.54 12.01
CA ILE A 509 -8.70 11.51 12.15
C ILE A 509 -8.31 11.13 13.59
N GLU A 510 -8.91 11.75 14.59
CA GLU A 510 -8.69 11.43 16.01
C GLU A 510 -8.97 9.95 16.29
N ALA A 511 -10.13 9.45 15.88
CA ALA A 511 -10.49 8.03 16.02
C ALA A 511 -9.54 7.09 15.25
N THR A 512 -8.94 7.56 14.15
CA THR A 512 -7.93 6.81 13.40
C THR A 512 -6.60 6.77 14.16
N MET A 513 -6.20 7.88 14.76
CA MET A 513 -4.98 8.01 15.55
C MET A 513 -5.04 7.21 16.86
N ASP A 514 -6.20 7.17 17.52
CA ASP A 514 -6.40 6.41 18.77
C ASP A 514 -6.14 4.91 18.61
N LYS A 515 -6.32 4.36 17.40
CA LYS A 515 -6.03 2.94 17.10
C LYS A 515 -4.56 2.58 17.29
N VAL A 516 -3.65 3.55 17.29
CA VAL A 516 -2.20 3.34 17.41
C VAL A 516 -1.73 3.34 18.87
N GLY A 517 -2.54 3.90 19.78
CA GLY A 517 -2.18 4.13 21.19
C GLY A 517 -1.00 5.10 21.38
N ASP A 518 -0.52 5.22 22.62
CA ASP A 518 0.48 6.22 23.08
C ASP A 518 1.91 6.10 22.51
N ARG A 519 2.14 5.50 21.34
CA ARG A 519 3.50 5.18 20.88
C ARG A 519 4.14 6.32 20.07
N VAL A 520 5.12 6.96 20.69
CA VAL A 520 5.39 8.42 20.79
C VAL A 520 6.10 9.13 19.60
N GLY A 521 6.55 8.43 18.55
CA GLY A 521 7.41 9.05 17.53
C GLY A 521 6.65 9.68 16.36
N VAL A 522 6.20 8.83 15.44
CA VAL A 522 5.58 9.21 14.16
C VAL A 522 4.29 10.01 14.37
N MET A 523 3.54 9.69 15.43
CA MET A 523 2.28 10.35 15.76
C MET A 523 2.45 11.81 16.16
N ARG A 524 3.63 12.24 16.65
CA ARG A 524 3.84 13.64 17.06
C ARG A 524 3.73 14.61 15.88
N LYS A 525 4.25 14.21 14.71
CA LYS A 525 4.15 15.06 13.50
C LYS A 525 2.70 15.13 13.03
N VAL A 526 2.03 13.98 12.92
CA VAL A 526 0.62 13.89 12.51
C VAL A 526 -0.26 14.71 13.46
N GLU A 527 -0.03 14.62 14.77
CA GLU A 527 -0.74 15.40 15.78
C GLU A 527 -0.54 16.91 15.61
N LYS A 528 0.71 17.34 15.37
CA LYS A 528 0.99 18.76 15.09
C LYS A 528 0.23 19.24 13.85
N ASP A 529 0.23 18.45 12.78
CA ASP A 529 -0.44 18.79 11.52
C ASP A 529 -1.98 18.78 11.68
N ARG A 530 -2.51 17.88 12.50
CA ARG A 530 -3.92 17.80 12.90
C ARG A 530 -4.34 19.03 13.69
N VAL A 531 -3.59 19.42 14.72
CA VAL A 531 -3.86 20.63 15.53
C VAL A 531 -3.81 21.88 14.65
N ALA A 532 -2.85 21.97 13.72
CA ALA A 532 -2.79 23.07 12.77
C ALA A 532 -4.02 23.12 11.84
N ALA A 533 -4.50 21.95 11.38
CA ALA A 533 -5.71 21.86 10.58
C ALA A 533 -6.96 22.26 11.39
N ALA A 534 -7.10 21.77 12.62
CA ALA A 534 -8.20 22.13 13.52
C ALA A 534 -8.25 23.63 13.81
N ARG A 535 -7.10 24.28 13.99
CA ARG A 535 -7.01 25.74 14.16
C ARG A 535 -7.56 26.50 12.96
N LYS A 536 -7.27 26.06 11.73
CA LYS A 536 -7.82 26.69 10.51
C LYS A 536 -9.33 26.54 10.41
N VAL A 537 -9.87 25.40 10.85
CA VAL A 537 -11.32 25.19 10.88
C VAL A 537 -11.99 26.13 11.88
N ALA A 538 -11.40 26.28 13.08
CA ALA A 538 -11.89 27.23 14.08
C ALA A 538 -11.86 28.69 13.58
N GLU A 539 -10.87 29.06 12.76
CA GLU A 539 -10.81 30.38 12.11
C GLU A 539 -11.95 30.56 11.09
N VAL A 540 -12.21 29.56 10.24
CA VAL A 540 -13.35 29.54 9.31
C VAL A 540 -14.68 29.68 10.05
N GLU A 541 -14.86 28.96 11.15
CA GLU A 541 -16.08 29.02 11.98
C GLU A 541 -16.27 30.39 12.64
N THR A 542 -15.18 30.99 13.11
CA THR A 542 -15.19 32.32 13.73
C THR A 542 -15.58 33.40 12.70
N GLU A 543 -14.98 33.37 11.51
CA GLU A 543 -15.34 34.30 10.43
C GLU A 543 -16.77 34.10 9.92
N LEU A 544 -17.23 32.85 9.84
CA LEU A 544 -18.62 32.55 9.48
C LEU A 544 -19.60 33.08 10.52
N ALA A 545 -19.27 32.98 11.81
CA ALA A 545 -20.07 33.55 12.89
C ALA A 545 -20.10 35.09 12.82
N ARG A 546 -18.97 35.74 12.51
CA ARG A 546 -18.89 37.19 12.29
C ARG A 546 -19.80 37.63 11.14
N LEU A 547 -19.72 36.98 9.99
CA LEU A 547 -20.57 37.29 8.84
C LEU A 547 -22.05 37.09 9.16
N THR A 548 -22.40 36.07 9.95
CA THR A 548 -23.78 35.81 10.39
C THR A 548 -24.31 36.93 11.27
N ALA A 549 -23.49 37.44 12.19
CA ALA A 549 -23.85 38.60 13.02
C ALA A 549 -24.02 39.87 12.17
N GLU A 550 -23.12 40.12 11.22
CA GLU A 550 -23.21 41.27 10.31
C GLU A 550 -24.46 41.22 9.43
N GLU A 551 -24.79 40.05 8.90
CA GLU A 551 -26.02 39.82 8.14
C GLU A 551 -27.27 40.17 8.98
N GLY A 552 -27.31 39.72 10.24
CA GLY A 552 -28.38 40.08 11.19
C GLY A 552 -28.52 41.59 11.38
N ASN A 553 -27.41 42.29 11.57
CA ASN A 553 -27.38 43.76 11.69
C ASN A 553 -27.89 44.46 10.41
N TRP A 554 -27.60 43.90 9.23
CA TRP A 554 -28.12 44.41 7.96
C TRP A 554 -29.63 44.24 7.81
N VAL A 555 -30.15 43.09 8.21
CA VAL A 555 -31.60 42.80 8.21
C VAL A 555 -32.31 43.80 9.13
N GLU A 556 -31.79 44.02 10.33
CA GLU A 556 -32.38 44.94 11.30
C GLU A 556 -32.36 46.39 10.78
N ARG A 557 -31.24 46.87 10.23
CA ARG A 557 -31.14 48.19 9.60
C ARG A 557 -32.13 48.35 8.45
N SER A 558 -32.33 47.30 7.66
CA SER A 558 -33.29 47.29 6.54
C SER A 558 -34.74 47.39 7.02
N ILE A 559 -35.09 46.71 8.12
CA ILE A 559 -36.41 46.78 8.76
C ILE A 559 -36.64 48.19 9.32
N ARG A 560 -35.70 48.73 10.13
CA ARG A 560 -35.80 50.09 10.70
C ARG A 560 -35.99 51.15 9.61
N SER A 561 -35.24 51.05 8.51
CA SER A 561 -35.33 51.97 7.36
C SER A 561 -36.65 51.85 6.57
N ARG A 562 -37.36 50.73 6.68
CA ARG A 562 -38.72 50.57 6.12
C ARG A 562 -39.77 51.12 7.07
N SER A 563 -39.65 50.85 8.37
CA SER A 563 -40.54 51.40 9.39
C SER A 563 -40.52 52.93 9.39
N GLN A 564 -39.35 53.56 9.28
CA GLN A 564 -39.23 55.02 9.15
C GLN A 564 -39.88 55.59 7.89
N ARG A 565 -39.95 54.82 6.79
CA ARG A 565 -40.65 55.23 5.56
C ARG A 565 -42.17 55.17 5.70
N LEU A 566 -42.67 54.14 6.35
CA LEU A 566 -44.11 53.96 6.58
C LEU A 566 -44.64 55.00 7.57
N LEU A 567 -43.81 55.40 8.54
CA LEU A 567 -44.09 56.49 9.47
C LEU A 567 -43.76 57.87 8.88
N GLY A 568 -43.94 58.07 7.55
CA GLY A 568 -43.57 59.27 6.81
C GLY A 568 -43.84 60.58 7.57
N PRO A 569 -43.05 61.64 7.34
CA PRO A 569 -42.94 62.79 8.24
C PRO A 569 -44.34 63.22 8.65
N ARG A 570 -44.66 62.96 9.92
CA ARG A 570 -45.92 63.36 10.55
C ARG A 570 -45.98 64.85 10.27
N ARG A 571 -46.78 65.28 9.27
CA ARG A 571 -46.99 66.68 8.97
C ARG A 571 -47.42 67.27 10.31
N GLN A 572 -46.55 68.07 10.94
CA GLN A 572 -46.97 68.94 12.01
C GLN A 572 -47.97 69.90 11.35
N GLY A 573 -49.24 69.50 11.34
CA GLY A 573 -50.32 70.43 11.09
C GLY A 573 -50.20 71.48 12.17
N GLY A 574 -49.91 72.72 11.76
CA GLY A 574 -49.88 73.86 12.66
C GLY A 574 -51.16 73.89 13.48
N LEU A 575 -51.00 74.02 14.80
CA LEU A 575 -52.08 74.46 15.67
C LEU A 575 -52.60 75.79 15.13
N ILE A 576 -53.78 75.78 14.52
CA ILE A 576 -54.64 76.95 14.43
C ILE A 576 -55.37 77.01 15.77
N SER A 577 -55.18 78.12 16.49
CA SER A 577 -55.92 78.50 17.69
C SER A 577 -57.40 78.69 17.36
N GLY A 578 -58.29 78.01 18.11
CA GLY A 578 -59.73 78.19 17.99
C GLY A 578 -60.52 77.46 19.07
N HIS A 579 -60.87 78.22 20.12
CA HIS A 579 -61.92 78.13 21.15
C HIS A 579 -62.65 76.81 21.58
N PRO A 580 -63.17 76.77 22.83
CA PRO A 580 -63.74 75.58 23.46
C PRO A 580 -65.22 75.38 23.11
N GLY A 581 -65.60 74.12 22.92
CA GLY A 581 -66.99 73.74 22.65
C GLY A 581 -67.24 72.26 22.90
N VAL A 582 -67.71 71.98 24.11
CA VAL A 582 -68.39 70.77 24.62
C VAL A 582 -69.03 69.86 23.54
N ARG A 583 -68.72 68.55 23.55
CA ARG A 583 -69.69 67.46 23.82
C ARG A 583 -69.06 66.06 23.75
N ARG A 584 -69.47 65.24 24.71
CA ARG A 584 -69.18 63.80 24.86
C ARG A 584 -69.80 63.00 23.72
N GLY A 585 -69.08 61.99 23.25
CA GLY A 585 -69.56 60.93 22.37
C GLY A 585 -68.56 59.79 22.35
N ALA A 586 -68.72 58.84 23.28
CA ALA A 586 -67.92 57.64 23.32
C ALA A 586 -68.37 56.68 22.21
N THR A 587 -67.48 56.37 21.27
CA THR A 587 -67.65 55.25 20.35
C THR A 587 -66.42 54.36 20.42
N ARG A 588 -66.60 53.24 21.12
CA ARG A 588 -65.64 52.16 21.30
C ARG A 588 -65.52 51.42 19.96
N VAL A 589 -64.43 51.64 19.23
CA VAL A 589 -64.08 50.83 18.06
C VAL A 589 -63.08 49.77 18.52
N SER A 590 -63.55 48.53 18.65
CA SER A 590 -62.73 47.36 18.93
C SER A 590 -61.90 47.00 17.70
N TRP A 591 -60.58 47.14 17.79
CA TRP A 591 -59.66 46.42 16.91
C TRP A 591 -59.42 45.04 17.50
N GLY A 592 -60.13 44.06 16.94
CA GLY A 592 -59.87 42.65 17.15
C GLY A 592 -58.68 42.18 16.31
N ASN A 593 -58.09 41.08 16.79
CA ASN A 593 -57.11 40.21 16.15
C ASN A 593 -55.65 40.68 16.16
N THR A 594 -55.07 40.66 17.36
CA THR A 594 -53.67 40.29 17.54
C THR A 594 -53.55 38.79 17.27
N THR A 595 -53.07 38.41 16.09
CA THR A 595 -52.59 37.03 15.86
C THR A 595 -51.26 36.89 16.59
N THR A 596 -51.33 36.37 17.82
CA THR A 596 -50.16 35.85 18.53
C THR A 596 -49.60 34.70 17.70
N ILE A 597 -48.48 34.95 17.01
CA ILE A 597 -47.64 33.85 16.51
C ILE A 597 -46.85 33.39 17.73
N ASP A 598 -47.37 32.35 18.39
CA ASP A 598 -46.59 31.56 19.35
C ASP A 598 -45.43 30.92 18.59
N LEU A 599 -44.27 31.57 18.63
CA LEU A 599 -43.00 30.91 18.43
C LEU A 599 -42.79 30.00 19.64
N HIS A 600 -43.24 28.76 19.52
CA HIS A 600 -42.80 27.66 20.36
C HIS A 600 -41.27 27.53 20.21
N VAL A 601 -40.53 28.22 21.09
CA VAL A 601 -39.15 27.88 21.40
C VAL A 601 -39.21 26.57 22.18
N GLY A 602 -39.17 25.46 21.45
CA GLY A 602 -38.93 24.15 22.03
C GLY A 602 -37.56 24.17 22.70
N THR A 603 -37.55 24.27 24.03
CA THR A 603 -36.41 23.94 24.87
C THR A 603 -36.13 22.44 24.74
N ALA A 604 -35.37 22.06 23.72
CA ALA A 604 -34.66 20.80 23.70
C ALA A 604 -33.39 20.98 24.54
N ALA A 605 -33.50 20.65 25.83
CA ALA A 605 -32.36 20.40 26.69
C ALA A 605 -31.61 19.17 26.16
N SER A 606 -30.55 19.41 25.39
CA SER A 606 -29.53 18.39 25.08
C SER A 606 -28.14 19.01 25.27
N ARG A 607 -27.62 18.78 26.48
CA ARG A 607 -26.20 18.61 26.82
C ARG A 607 -25.23 19.68 26.30
N HIS A 608 -24.95 20.63 27.18
CA HIS A 608 -23.68 21.37 27.23
C HIS A 608 -22.48 20.41 27.22
N GLN A 609 -21.74 20.36 26.11
CA GLN A 609 -20.34 19.95 26.12
C GLN A 609 -19.43 20.80 25.19
N SER A 610 -19.96 21.85 24.55
CA SER A 610 -19.19 22.67 23.60
C SER A 610 -18.50 23.89 24.22
N PHE A 611 -18.72 24.20 25.50
CA PHE A 611 -18.10 25.36 26.16
C PHE A 611 -16.71 25.09 26.76
N LEU A 612 -16.24 23.84 26.75
CA LEU A 612 -14.91 23.48 27.27
C LEU A 612 -13.77 23.65 26.26
N TRP A 613 -14.06 23.90 24.98
CA TRP A 613 -13.03 23.96 23.93
C TRP A 613 -12.22 25.27 23.92
N LEU A 614 -12.73 26.35 24.51
CA LEU A 614 -12.03 27.64 24.54
C LEU A 614 -11.02 27.79 25.69
N HIS A 615 -11.06 26.96 26.73
CA HIS A 615 -10.09 27.03 27.84
C HIS A 615 -8.92 26.06 27.73
N LEU A 616 -8.94 25.11 26.79
CA LEU A 616 -7.82 24.18 26.58
C LEU A 616 -6.81 24.64 25.50
N ILE A 617 -7.11 25.70 24.74
CA ILE A 617 -6.21 26.23 23.69
C ILE A 617 -5.31 27.36 24.23
N GLN A 618 -5.50 27.76 25.50
CA GLN A 618 -4.70 28.78 26.19
C GLN A 618 -3.78 28.23 27.30
N ALA A 619 -3.71 26.91 27.44
CA ALA A 619 -2.71 26.18 28.24
C ALA A 619 -1.87 25.30 27.31
#